data_AF-A0A520H738-F1
#
_entry.id   AF-A0A520H738-F1
#
_cell.length_a   1.000
_cell.length_b   1.000
_cell.length_c   1.000
_cell.angle_alpha   90.00
_cell.angle_beta   90.00
_cell.angle_gamma   90.00
#
_symmetry.space_group_name_H-M   'P 1'
#
loop_
_entity.id
_entity.type
_entity.pdbx_description
1 polymer ?
#
loop_
_entity_poly.entity_id
_entity_poly.type
_entity_poly.pdbx_seq_one_letter_code
_entity_poly.pdbx_strand_id
1 'polypeptide(L)'
;TLYIVRDNFKSEKSNVFKDISKELKLFADKRTTDLLEYRTFLDDFTRRYNEIFESLGTDDKTETYWWAEGVKKQLKDLQDEIAFFTPWIEILPVPEKFREYSLFTQIPTLRSLAAIQYDDVIFDANESNSVEEANWLLQAKQFVGIAAARANEKINAVKMLAELCDDFADMEYDFLYDKSQHLFTIGYNAEEHRRDGACYDLLASEARLASFLAISQGKVPQENWFALGRRLTNTAGNSVLLSWSGSMFEYLMPNLVMPTYDNTLIDHSNKGSVKRQIEYGRQQGTPWGISESCYNVVDAHLNYQYRAFGVPGLGFKRGLGEDHVIAPYATVMALMIDPQPAYENIELMVSKGYEGKYGLYESVDFTASRMPRGQEQIIIQT
;
A
#
# COMPACT_ATOMS: atom_id res chain seq x y z
N THR A 1 11.50 8.11 3.90
CA THR A 1 12.31 8.77 2.86
C THR A 1 13.69 9.15 3.36
N LEU A 2 13.85 10.03 4.35
CA LEU A 2 15.17 10.54 4.77
C LEU A 2 16.15 9.45 5.24
N TYR A 3 15.66 8.40 5.91
CA TYR A 3 16.49 7.24 6.26
C TYR A 3 17.02 6.48 5.03
N ILE A 4 16.23 6.37 3.95
CA ILE A 4 16.67 5.76 2.69
C ILE A 4 17.78 6.61 2.06
N VAL A 5 17.61 7.94 2.07
CA VAL A 5 18.64 8.87 1.59
C VAL A 5 19.93 8.69 2.39
N ARG A 6 19.85 8.66 3.73
CA ARG A 6 20.99 8.42 4.63
C ARG A 6 21.72 7.11 4.30
N ASP A 7 20.98 6.02 4.13
CA ASP A 7 21.55 4.67 3.99
C ASP A 7 22.19 4.46 2.61
N ASN A 8 21.77 5.21 1.60
CA ASN A 8 22.29 5.12 0.24
C ASN A 8 23.49 6.06 -0.06
N PHE A 9 23.84 6.99 0.83
CA PHE A 9 25.05 7.83 0.68
C PHE A 9 26.27 7.22 1.37
N LYS A 10 27.27 6.76 0.60
CA LYS A 10 28.49 6.07 1.11
C LYS A 10 29.67 6.98 1.51
N SER A 11 29.47 8.23 1.96
CA SER A 11 30.58 9.18 2.24
C SER A 11 30.30 10.18 3.37
N GLU A 12 31.18 11.19 3.56
CA GLU A 12 31.03 12.29 4.55
C GLU A 12 29.64 12.95 4.58
N LYS A 13 28.94 12.95 3.43
CA LYS A 13 27.55 13.41 3.31
C LYS A 13 26.55 12.59 4.16
N SER A 14 26.89 11.35 4.52
CA SER A 14 26.10 10.49 5.41
C SER A 14 25.98 11.07 6.82
N ASN A 15 27.04 11.73 7.33
CA ASN A 15 26.99 12.38 8.65
C ASN A 15 26.01 13.56 8.65
N VAL A 16 25.99 14.35 7.58
CA VAL A 16 25.06 15.47 7.40
C VAL A 16 23.60 14.98 7.42
N PHE A 17 23.28 13.93 6.65
CA PHE A 17 21.94 13.34 6.66
C PHE A 17 21.59 12.67 8.00
N LYS A 18 22.58 12.11 8.70
CA LYS A 18 22.40 11.54 10.04
C LYS A 18 22.02 12.60 11.06
N ASP A 19 22.68 13.75 11.05
CA ASP A 19 22.42 14.86 11.97
C ASP A 19 21.02 15.45 11.74
N ILE A 20 20.67 15.73 10.48
CA ILE A 20 19.33 16.23 10.12
C ILE A 20 18.24 15.20 10.42
N SER A 21 18.50 13.91 10.21
CA SER A 21 17.55 12.85 10.58
C SER A 21 17.31 12.80 12.08
N LYS A 22 18.37 13.00 12.89
CA LYS A 22 18.26 13.02 14.35
C LYS A 22 17.48 14.24 14.82
N GLU A 23 17.74 15.39 14.23
CA GLU A 23 17.01 16.62 14.53
C GLU A 23 15.52 16.51 14.20
N LEU A 24 15.18 16.06 12.98
CA LEU A 24 13.78 15.84 12.58
C LEU A 24 13.08 14.89 13.54
N LYS A 25 13.76 13.82 13.94
CA LYS A 25 13.23 12.87 14.92
C LYS A 25 12.98 13.53 16.28
N LEU A 26 13.96 14.29 16.80
CA LEU A 26 13.80 15.01 18.07
C LEU A 26 12.62 15.99 18.03
N PHE A 27 12.44 16.70 16.91
CA PHE A 27 11.31 17.59 16.72
C PHE A 27 9.98 16.83 16.64
N ALA A 28 9.92 15.75 15.85
CA ALA A 28 8.73 14.90 15.73
C ALA A 28 8.33 14.27 17.07
N ASP A 29 9.30 13.86 17.88
CA ASP A 29 9.08 13.26 19.21
C ASP A 29 8.48 14.25 20.21
N LYS A 30 8.70 15.58 20.05
CA LYS A 30 8.03 16.60 20.87
C LYS A 30 6.52 16.64 20.65
N ARG A 31 6.04 16.21 19.47
CA ARG A 31 4.64 16.33 19.04
C ARG A 31 4.06 17.73 19.30
N THR A 32 4.83 18.76 18.96
CA THR A 32 4.38 20.14 19.18
C THR A 32 3.08 20.38 18.42
N THR A 33 2.16 21.04 19.09
CA THR A 33 0.93 21.55 18.49
C THR A 33 1.02 23.05 18.27
N ASP A 34 2.13 23.71 18.65
CA ASP A 34 2.32 25.13 18.41
C ASP A 34 2.60 25.40 16.93
N LEU A 35 1.73 26.20 16.31
CA LEU A 35 1.76 26.51 14.89
C LEU A 35 3.03 27.27 14.50
N LEU A 36 3.46 28.21 15.34
CA LEU A 36 4.63 29.04 15.07
C LEU A 36 5.92 28.23 15.21
N GLU A 37 6.05 27.44 16.28
CA GLU A 37 7.17 26.51 16.48
C GLU A 37 7.28 25.54 15.30
N TYR A 38 6.14 24.96 14.88
CA TYR A 38 6.10 24.03 13.75
C TYR A 38 6.51 24.68 12.43
N ARG A 39 5.94 25.83 12.10
CA ARG A 39 6.29 26.54 10.87
C ARG A 39 7.75 26.97 10.86
N THR A 40 8.23 27.54 11.96
CA THR A 40 9.62 28.01 12.08
C THR A 40 10.60 26.86 11.90
N PHE A 41 10.33 25.72 12.54
CA PHE A 41 11.13 24.52 12.37
C PHE A 41 11.07 24.03 10.91
N LEU A 42 9.88 23.91 10.32
CA LEU A 42 9.71 23.40 8.96
C LEU A 42 10.43 24.28 7.93
N ASP A 43 10.34 25.60 8.04
CA ASP A 43 10.99 26.53 7.13
C ASP A 43 12.52 26.49 7.25
N ASP A 44 13.03 26.48 8.49
CA ASP A 44 14.47 26.39 8.72
C ASP A 44 15.04 25.03 8.28
N PHE A 45 14.32 23.94 8.57
CA PHE A 45 14.67 22.60 8.14
C PHE A 45 14.67 22.49 6.62
N THR A 46 13.64 23.02 5.95
CA THR A 46 13.54 23.04 4.48
C THR A 46 14.68 23.82 3.86
N ARG A 47 15.01 25.01 4.39
CA ARG A 47 16.15 25.81 3.92
C ARG A 47 17.46 25.02 4.01
N ARG A 48 17.77 24.46 5.18
CA ARG A 48 19.00 23.66 5.38
C ARG A 48 19.02 22.39 4.52
N TYR A 49 17.88 21.72 4.37
CA TYR A 49 17.77 20.56 3.49
C TYR A 49 18.05 20.92 2.02
N ASN A 50 17.52 22.05 1.55
CA ASN A 50 17.76 22.53 0.18
C ASN A 50 19.24 22.86 -0.06
N GLU A 51 19.93 23.49 0.90
CA GLU A 51 21.38 23.73 0.81
C GLU A 51 22.16 22.42 0.66
N ILE A 52 21.77 21.38 1.40
CA ILE A 52 22.37 20.05 1.30
C ILE A 52 22.03 19.40 -0.03
N PHE A 53 20.78 19.48 -0.47
CA PHE A 53 20.31 18.93 -1.73
C PHE A 53 21.08 19.53 -2.92
N GLU A 54 21.27 20.84 -2.94
CA GLU A 54 22.08 21.52 -3.97
C GLU A 54 23.54 21.06 -3.97
N SER A 55 24.10 20.73 -2.80
CA SER A 55 25.45 20.17 -2.70
C SER A 55 25.60 18.75 -3.26
N LEU A 56 24.49 18.04 -3.54
CA LEU A 56 24.52 16.66 -4.07
C LEU A 56 25.00 16.59 -5.53
N GLY A 57 24.92 17.69 -6.28
CA GLY A 57 25.22 17.73 -7.71
C GLY A 57 24.06 17.22 -8.57
N THR A 58 24.06 17.55 -9.87
CA THR A 58 22.96 17.25 -10.80
C THR A 58 23.06 15.85 -11.41
N ASP A 59 23.12 14.80 -10.58
CA ASP A 59 23.06 13.41 -11.07
C ASP A 59 21.62 12.88 -11.04
N ASP A 60 20.86 13.31 -12.05
CA ASP A 60 19.40 13.14 -12.21
C ASP A 60 18.95 11.68 -12.37
N LYS A 61 19.86 10.70 -12.38
CA LYS A 61 19.55 9.28 -12.63
C LYS A 61 19.90 8.32 -11.51
N THR A 62 20.44 8.80 -10.39
CA THR A 62 20.70 7.92 -9.24
C THR A 62 19.44 7.72 -8.40
N GLU A 63 19.24 6.52 -7.89
CA GLU A 63 18.15 6.23 -6.95
C GLU A 63 18.22 7.14 -5.70
N THR A 64 19.42 7.41 -5.24
CA THR A 64 19.68 8.31 -4.11
C THR A 64 19.20 9.74 -4.38
N TYR A 65 19.43 10.27 -5.60
CA TYR A 65 18.94 11.58 -5.99
C TYR A 65 17.41 11.62 -6.06
N TRP A 66 16.79 10.57 -6.61
CA TRP A 66 15.32 10.43 -6.64
C TRP A 66 14.71 10.44 -5.24
N TRP A 67 15.29 9.70 -4.28
CA TRP A 67 14.83 9.72 -2.89
C TRP A 67 15.06 11.08 -2.22
N ALA A 68 16.16 11.77 -2.53
CA ALA A 68 16.44 13.10 -2.00
C ALA A 68 15.45 14.15 -2.56
N GLU A 69 15.13 14.09 -3.84
CA GLU A 69 14.07 14.89 -4.44
C GLU A 69 12.71 14.60 -3.79
N GLY A 70 12.43 13.33 -3.48
CA GLY A 70 11.26 12.92 -2.73
C GLY A 70 11.14 13.62 -1.37
N VAL A 71 12.23 13.78 -0.61
CA VAL A 71 12.21 14.55 0.65
C VAL A 71 11.91 16.03 0.39
N LYS A 72 12.56 16.64 -0.62
CA LYS A 72 12.30 18.04 -0.98
C LYS A 72 10.83 18.28 -1.31
N LYS A 73 10.23 17.37 -2.09
CA LYS A 73 8.80 17.40 -2.41
C LYS A 73 7.94 17.29 -1.15
N GLN A 74 8.23 16.34 -0.26
CA GLN A 74 7.51 16.17 1.00
C GLN A 74 7.55 17.42 1.89
N LEU A 75 8.71 18.10 1.98
CA LEU A 75 8.82 19.34 2.74
C LEU A 75 7.98 20.46 2.14
N LYS A 76 7.99 20.59 0.81
CA LYS A 76 7.15 21.56 0.10
C LYS A 76 5.65 21.28 0.30
N ASP A 77 5.25 20.02 0.18
CA ASP A 77 3.86 19.58 0.38
C ASP A 77 3.39 19.93 1.81
N LEU A 78 4.23 19.70 2.83
CA LEU A 78 3.93 20.07 4.22
C LEU A 78 3.82 21.59 4.43
N GLN A 79 4.71 22.37 3.82
CA GLN A 79 4.68 23.84 3.90
C GLN A 79 3.41 24.40 3.27
N ASP A 80 3.00 23.83 2.13
CA ASP A 80 1.81 24.22 1.40
C ASP A 80 0.55 23.82 2.15
N GLU A 81 0.52 22.63 2.76
CA GLU A 81 -0.61 22.17 3.56
C GLU A 81 -0.86 23.06 4.79
N ILE A 82 0.21 23.41 5.53
CA ILE A 82 0.11 24.34 6.66
C ILE A 82 -0.41 25.71 6.18
N ALA A 83 0.20 26.29 5.14
CA ALA A 83 -0.25 27.59 4.63
C ALA A 83 -1.71 27.54 4.11
N PHE A 84 -2.13 26.41 3.55
CA PHE A 84 -3.48 26.20 3.03
C PHE A 84 -4.53 26.16 4.14
N PHE A 85 -4.25 25.51 5.28
CA PHE A 85 -5.21 25.37 6.38
C PHE A 85 -5.03 26.39 7.52
N THR A 86 -3.92 27.12 7.55
CA THR A 86 -3.67 28.20 8.51
C THR A 86 -3.18 29.48 7.81
N PRO A 87 -3.98 30.07 6.90
CA PRO A 87 -3.52 31.20 6.08
C PRO A 87 -3.27 32.50 6.88
N TRP A 88 -3.75 32.60 8.12
CA TRP A 88 -3.41 33.71 9.02
C TRP A 88 -1.94 33.70 9.46
N ILE A 89 -1.18 32.66 9.12
CA ILE A 89 0.27 32.63 9.34
C ILE A 89 1.00 33.75 8.59
N GLU A 90 0.39 34.28 7.52
CA GLU A 90 0.92 35.41 6.73
C GLU A 90 0.86 36.75 7.47
N ILE A 91 0.06 36.85 8.55
CA ILE A 91 -0.11 38.09 9.34
C ILE A 91 0.48 37.99 10.74
N LEU A 92 1.45 37.10 10.93
CA LEU A 92 2.22 37.01 12.17
C LEU A 92 3.04 38.30 12.42
N PRO A 93 3.34 38.64 13.69
CA PRO A 93 3.00 37.90 14.91
C PRO A 93 1.55 38.14 15.37
N VAL A 94 0.96 37.13 16.02
CA VAL A 94 -0.34 37.28 16.70
C VAL A 94 -0.20 38.34 17.82
N PRO A 95 -1.03 39.40 17.82
CA PRO A 95 -1.05 40.41 18.90
C PRO A 95 -1.23 39.76 20.27
N GLU A 96 -0.60 40.32 21.30
CA GLU A 96 -0.54 39.71 22.64
C GLU A 96 -1.93 39.38 23.21
N LYS A 97 -2.91 40.27 23.00
CA LYS A 97 -4.31 40.09 23.42
C LYS A 97 -5.00 38.86 22.78
N PHE A 98 -4.51 38.37 21.66
CA PHE A 98 -5.13 37.26 20.93
C PHE A 98 -4.36 35.94 21.03
N ARG A 99 -3.22 35.92 21.74
CA ARG A 99 -2.40 34.70 21.88
C ARG A 99 -3.04 33.63 22.76
N GLU A 100 -3.99 34.00 23.61
CA GLU A 100 -4.73 33.05 24.44
C GLU A 100 -5.66 32.14 23.61
N TYR A 101 -6.03 32.58 22.41
CA TYR A 101 -6.87 31.79 21.53
C TYR A 101 -6.05 30.73 20.81
N SER A 102 -6.32 29.47 21.14
CA SER A 102 -5.67 28.30 20.53
C SER A 102 -5.83 28.27 19.01
N LEU A 103 -6.85 28.93 18.46
CA LEU A 103 -7.06 29.06 17.02
C LEU A 103 -5.83 29.62 16.29
N PHE A 104 -5.16 30.62 16.86
CA PHE A 104 -4.05 31.30 16.21
C PHE A 104 -2.69 30.75 16.61
N THR A 105 -2.61 30.01 17.72
CA THR A 105 -1.34 29.52 18.28
C THR A 105 -1.15 28.02 18.10
N GLN A 106 -2.22 27.23 17.94
CA GLN A 106 -2.14 25.78 17.79
C GLN A 106 -2.44 25.35 16.35
N ILE A 107 -1.83 24.26 15.90
CA ILE A 107 -2.15 23.58 14.65
C ILE A 107 -3.57 23.03 14.78
N PRO A 108 -4.53 23.54 14.00
CA PRO A 108 -5.92 23.16 14.14
C PRO A 108 -6.20 21.83 13.44
N THR A 109 -7.19 21.10 13.94
CA THR A 109 -7.76 19.96 13.21
C THR A 109 -8.71 20.45 12.12
N LEU A 110 -8.93 19.65 11.07
CA LEU A 110 -9.97 19.97 10.07
C LEU A 110 -11.34 20.16 10.71
N ARG A 111 -11.67 19.36 11.75
CA ARG A 111 -12.95 19.46 12.45
C ARG A 111 -13.08 20.76 13.23
N SER A 112 -12.01 21.20 13.92
CA SER A 112 -12.03 22.47 14.64
C SER A 112 -12.16 23.64 13.67
N LEU A 113 -11.47 23.61 12.52
CA LEU A 113 -11.64 24.64 11.48
C LEU A 113 -13.04 24.68 10.92
N ALA A 114 -13.60 23.52 10.59
CA ALA A 114 -14.94 23.42 10.02
C ALA A 114 -16.05 23.86 10.99
N ALA A 115 -15.79 23.77 12.30
CA ALA A 115 -16.73 24.19 13.35
C ALA A 115 -16.70 25.70 13.64
N ILE A 116 -15.74 26.45 13.11
CA ILE A 116 -15.64 27.89 13.36
C ILE A 116 -16.84 28.60 12.75
N GLN A 117 -17.54 29.37 13.57
CA GLN A 117 -18.62 30.22 13.13
C GLN A 117 -18.06 31.58 12.75
N TYR A 118 -18.54 32.14 11.63
CA TYR A 118 -18.05 33.42 11.12
C TYR A 118 -18.40 34.61 12.03
N ASP A 119 -19.46 34.47 12.83
CA ASP A 119 -19.94 35.47 13.79
C ASP A 119 -19.38 35.25 15.21
N ASP A 120 -18.27 34.50 15.32
CA ASP A 120 -17.63 34.30 16.61
C ASP A 120 -17.05 35.61 17.16
N VAL A 121 -17.36 35.90 18.42
CA VAL A 121 -17.08 37.18 19.10
C VAL A 121 -15.58 37.47 19.16
N ILE A 122 -14.74 36.43 19.03
CA ILE A 122 -13.29 36.54 18.92
C ILE A 122 -12.82 37.50 17.81
N PHE A 123 -13.61 37.67 16.74
CA PHE A 123 -13.23 38.52 15.60
C PHE A 123 -13.74 39.96 15.69
N ASP A 124 -14.57 40.28 16.68
CA ASP A 124 -15.17 41.60 16.82
C ASP A 124 -14.25 42.52 17.63
N ALA A 125 -13.73 43.57 16.97
CA ALA A 125 -12.94 44.58 17.65
C ALA A 125 -13.80 45.34 18.67
N ASN A 126 -13.25 45.59 19.86
CA ASN A 126 -13.90 46.34 20.93
C ASN A 126 -13.16 47.66 21.21
N GLU A 127 -13.73 48.50 22.09
CA GLU A 127 -13.17 49.82 22.43
C GLU A 127 -11.75 49.77 23.02
N SER A 128 -11.31 48.62 23.53
CA SER A 128 -9.96 48.44 24.07
C SER A 128 -8.93 48.09 22.99
N ASN A 129 -9.33 47.85 21.74
CA ASN A 129 -8.43 47.50 20.66
C ASN A 129 -7.81 48.73 19.99
N SER A 130 -6.52 48.65 19.65
CA SER A 130 -5.89 49.66 18.79
C SER A 130 -6.39 49.53 17.34
N VAL A 131 -6.12 50.54 16.52
CA VAL A 131 -6.46 50.50 15.08
C VAL A 131 -5.74 49.34 14.38
N GLU A 132 -4.48 49.07 14.76
CA GLU A 132 -3.68 47.96 14.24
C GLU A 132 -4.26 46.61 14.67
N GLU A 133 -4.68 46.45 15.93
CA GLU A 133 -5.33 45.23 16.42
C GLU A 133 -6.68 44.98 15.73
N ALA A 134 -7.47 46.02 15.51
CA ALA A 134 -8.73 45.93 14.78
C ALA A 134 -8.51 45.52 13.31
N ASN A 135 -7.49 46.10 12.66
CA ASN A 135 -7.10 45.71 11.29
C ASN A 135 -6.58 44.26 11.23
N TRP A 136 -5.84 43.82 12.25
CA TRP A 136 -5.37 42.44 12.35
C TRP A 136 -6.54 41.47 12.49
N LEU A 137 -7.50 41.74 13.38
CA LEU A 137 -8.70 40.92 13.55
C LEU A 137 -9.52 40.82 12.26
N LEU A 138 -9.66 41.92 11.51
CA LEU A 138 -10.36 41.91 10.23
C LEU A 138 -9.70 40.98 9.21
N GLN A 139 -8.36 40.99 9.12
CA GLN A 139 -7.61 40.08 8.23
C GLN A 139 -7.69 38.63 8.74
N ALA A 140 -7.54 38.42 10.04
CA ALA A 140 -7.65 37.11 10.67
C ALA A 140 -9.04 36.49 10.42
N LYS A 141 -10.12 37.27 10.53
CA LYS A 141 -11.49 36.84 10.22
C LYS A 141 -11.62 36.33 8.78
N GLN A 142 -11.03 37.04 7.82
CA GLN A 142 -11.02 36.61 6.41
C GLN A 142 -10.25 35.30 6.22
N PHE A 143 -9.04 35.21 6.77
CA PHE A 143 -8.21 34.02 6.67
C PHE A 143 -8.84 32.79 7.34
N VAL A 144 -9.40 32.96 8.53
CA VAL A 144 -10.10 31.88 9.23
C VAL A 144 -11.34 31.45 8.46
N GLY A 145 -12.11 32.39 7.88
CA GLY A 145 -13.23 32.05 7.00
C GLY A 145 -12.82 31.19 5.79
N ILE A 146 -11.69 31.53 5.15
CA ILE A 146 -11.12 30.73 4.05
C ILE A 146 -10.71 29.33 4.54
N ALA A 147 -10.03 29.25 5.69
CA ALA A 147 -9.60 27.98 6.27
C ALA A 147 -10.79 27.07 6.64
N ALA A 148 -11.83 27.65 7.26
CA ALA A 148 -13.05 26.95 7.62
C ALA A 148 -13.77 26.41 6.37
N ALA A 149 -13.85 27.21 5.29
CA ALA A 149 -14.43 26.77 4.02
C ALA A 149 -13.64 25.59 3.42
N ARG A 150 -12.30 25.70 3.34
CA ARG A 150 -11.41 24.64 2.86
C ARG A 150 -11.54 23.35 3.68
N ALA A 151 -11.61 23.48 5.01
CA ALA A 151 -11.77 22.33 5.90
C ALA A 151 -13.13 21.65 5.72
N ASN A 152 -14.22 22.42 5.58
CA ASN A 152 -15.54 21.90 5.27
C ASN A 152 -15.57 21.16 3.92
N GLU A 153 -14.98 21.75 2.88
CA GLU A 153 -14.84 21.11 1.56
C GLU A 153 -14.11 19.77 1.66
N LYS A 154 -12.95 19.73 2.35
CA LYS A 154 -12.17 18.51 2.52
C LYS A 154 -12.94 17.43 3.29
N ILE A 155 -13.63 17.81 4.37
CA ILE A 155 -14.46 16.88 5.15
C ILE A 155 -15.60 16.32 4.30
N ASN A 156 -16.27 17.17 3.53
CA ASN A 156 -17.35 16.74 2.64
C ASN A 156 -16.84 15.80 1.54
N ALA A 157 -15.70 16.11 0.93
CA ALA A 157 -15.08 15.23 -0.05
C ALA A 157 -14.73 13.85 0.53
N VAL A 158 -14.17 13.80 1.75
CA VAL A 158 -13.88 12.53 2.44
C VAL A 158 -15.15 11.74 2.73
N LYS A 159 -16.23 12.41 3.17
CA LYS A 159 -17.53 11.75 3.40
C LYS A 159 -18.12 11.19 2.11
N MET A 160 -18.13 11.98 1.04
CA MET A 160 -18.62 11.54 -0.27
C MET A 160 -17.81 10.35 -0.80
N LEU A 161 -16.48 10.37 -0.65
CA LEU A 161 -15.64 9.24 -1.05
C LEU A 161 -15.91 8.00 -0.21
N ALA A 162 -16.16 8.15 1.10
CA ALA A 162 -16.53 7.03 1.96
C ALA A 162 -17.88 6.43 1.54
N GLU A 163 -18.90 7.26 1.30
CA GLU A 163 -20.21 6.83 0.78
C GLU A 163 -20.05 6.11 -0.57
N LEU A 164 -19.24 6.65 -1.48
CA LEU A 164 -18.96 6.00 -2.76
C LEU A 164 -18.24 4.65 -2.60
N CYS A 165 -17.32 4.53 -1.64
CA CYS A 165 -16.68 3.25 -1.32
C CYS A 165 -17.69 2.23 -0.76
N ASP A 166 -18.63 2.67 0.08
CA ASP A 166 -19.70 1.82 0.61
C ASP A 166 -20.61 1.33 -0.54
N ASP A 167 -21.00 2.23 -1.46
CA ASP A 167 -21.78 1.89 -2.65
C ASP A 167 -21.06 0.87 -3.55
N PHE A 168 -19.73 1.02 -3.77
CA PHE A 168 -18.95 0.06 -4.54
C PHE A 168 -18.76 -1.29 -3.82
N ALA A 169 -18.73 -1.29 -2.48
CA ALA A 169 -18.60 -2.50 -1.68
C ALA A 169 -19.92 -3.31 -1.65
N ASP A 170 -21.08 -2.68 -1.87
CA ASP A 170 -22.38 -3.32 -1.88
C ASP A 170 -22.70 -4.00 -3.24
N MET A 171 -21.97 -5.07 -3.55
CA MET A 171 -22.10 -5.76 -4.85
C MET A 171 -23.37 -6.62 -4.95
N GLU A 172 -23.94 -6.69 -6.16
CA GLU A 172 -25.01 -7.65 -6.47
C GLU A 172 -24.41 -9.01 -6.86
N TYR A 173 -24.71 -10.06 -6.11
CA TYR A 173 -24.11 -11.39 -6.30
C TYR A 173 -25.00 -12.36 -7.09
N ASP A 174 -26.30 -12.11 -7.13
CA ASP A 174 -27.32 -13.06 -7.60
C ASP A 174 -27.11 -13.50 -9.07
N PHE A 175 -26.55 -12.62 -9.90
CA PHE A 175 -26.28 -12.92 -11.32
C PHE A 175 -25.07 -13.83 -11.55
N LEU A 176 -24.20 -13.99 -10.55
CA LEU A 176 -23.06 -14.94 -10.56
C LEU A 176 -23.34 -16.18 -9.71
N TYR A 177 -24.30 -16.11 -8.79
CA TYR A 177 -24.58 -17.21 -7.86
C TYR A 177 -25.47 -18.30 -8.50
N ASP A 178 -24.95 -19.52 -8.59
CA ASP A 178 -25.73 -20.70 -8.95
C ASP A 178 -26.38 -21.29 -7.69
N LYS A 179 -27.68 -21.03 -7.53
CA LYS A 179 -28.50 -21.50 -6.40
C LYS A 179 -28.61 -23.03 -6.31
N SER A 180 -28.36 -23.76 -7.40
CA SER A 180 -28.43 -25.23 -7.42
C SER A 180 -27.14 -25.88 -6.93
N GLN A 181 -25.99 -25.30 -7.28
CA GLN A 181 -24.67 -25.77 -6.87
C GLN A 181 -24.19 -25.10 -5.57
N HIS A 182 -24.84 -24.00 -5.18
CA HIS A 182 -24.40 -23.09 -4.14
C HIS A 182 -23.00 -22.51 -4.41
N LEU A 183 -22.61 -22.32 -5.67
CA LEU A 183 -21.29 -21.81 -6.07
C LEU A 183 -21.41 -20.53 -6.90
N PHE A 184 -20.32 -19.78 -6.99
CA PHE A 184 -20.21 -18.67 -7.94
C PHE A 184 -19.69 -19.17 -9.29
N THR A 185 -20.29 -18.72 -10.37
CA THR A 185 -19.74 -18.88 -11.72
C THR A 185 -18.51 -18.00 -11.89
N ILE A 186 -17.56 -18.42 -12.73
CA ILE A 186 -16.31 -17.69 -12.93
C ILE A 186 -16.54 -16.30 -13.54
N GLY A 187 -17.52 -16.18 -14.44
CA GLY A 187 -17.81 -14.94 -15.11
C GLY A 187 -19.24 -14.86 -15.64
N TYR A 188 -19.59 -13.66 -16.09
CA TYR A 188 -20.84 -13.35 -16.77
C TYR A 188 -20.54 -12.51 -18.00
N ASN A 189 -20.97 -12.99 -19.17
CA ASN A 189 -20.90 -12.24 -20.41
C ASN A 189 -22.11 -11.31 -20.49
N ALA A 190 -21.85 -10.00 -20.44
CA ALA A 190 -22.89 -8.97 -20.47
C ALA A 190 -23.57 -8.83 -21.84
N GLU A 191 -22.86 -9.08 -22.94
CA GLU A 191 -23.42 -9.01 -24.30
C GLU A 191 -24.34 -10.19 -24.60
N GLU A 192 -23.94 -11.38 -24.16
CA GLU A 192 -24.73 -12.62 -24.34
C GLU A 192 -25.74 -12.85 -23.21
N HIS A 193 -25.74 -12.00 -22.18
CA HIS A 193 -26.51 -12.16 -20.95
C HIS A 193 -26.40 -13.56 -20.32
N ARG A 194 -25.19 -14.12 -20.33
CA ARG A 194 -24.95 -15.54 -20.04
C ARG A 194 -23.84 -15.72 -19.02
N ARG A 195 -24.09 -16.59 -18.03
CA ARG A 195 -23.06 -17.06 -17.09
C ARG A 195 -22.14 -18.07 -17.76
N ASP A 196 -20.88 -18.08 -17.30
CA ASP A 196 -19.97 -19.16 -17.61
C ASP A 196 -20.47 -20.49 -17.05
N GLY A 197 -20.15 -21.58 -17.74
CA GLY A 197 -20.50 -22.93 -17.30
C GLY A 197 -19.62 -23.46 -16.16
N ALA A 198 -18.48 -22.83 -15.92
CA ALA A 198 -17.54 -23.20 -14.87
C ALA A 198 -17.79 -22.36 -13.59
N CYS A 199 -17.50 -22.96 -12.44
CA CYS A 199 -17.69 -22.34 -11.13
C CYS A 199 -16.38 -22.35 -10.33
N TYR A 200 -16.27 -21.43 -9.38
CA TYR A 200 -15.27 -21.49 -8.32
C TYR A 200 -15.70 -22.52 -7.28
N ASP A 201 -15.12 -23.72 -7.35
CA ASP A 201 -15.53 -24.88 -6.57
C ASP A 201 -14.48 -25.33 -5.55
N LEU A 202 -13.38 -24.60 -5.35
CA LEU A 202 -12.30 -24.97 -4.42
C LEU A 202 -12.20 -24.02 -3.24
N LEU A 203 -11.96 -24.56 -2.04
CA LEU A 203 -11.67 -23.76 -0.86
C LEU A 203 -10.24 -23.17 -0.86
N ALA A 204 -9.30 -23.86 -1.52
CA ALA A 204 -7.98 -23.29 -1.81
C ALA A 204 -8.03 -22.51 -3.12
N SER A 205 -8.62 -21.32 -3.04
CA SER A 205 -8.67 -20.33 -4.11
C SER A 205 -8.83 -18.95 -3.50
N GLU A 206 -8.33 -17.95 -4.23
CA GLU A 206 -8.58 -16.53 -4.02
C GLU A 206 -10.07 -16.21 -3.95
N ALA A 207 -10.91 -16.92 -4.72
CA ALA A 207 -12.33 -16.67 -4.85
C ALA A 207 -13.11 -16.94 -3.55
N ARG A 208 -12.52 -17.68 -2.59
CA ARG A 208 -13.11 -17.87 -1.27
C ARG A 208 -13.34 -16.54 -0.55
N LEU A 209 -12.59 -15.49 -0.88
CA LEU A 209 -12.80 -14.15 -0.35
C LEU A 209 -14.15 -13.59 -0.79
N ALA A 210 -14.55 -13.76 -2.05
CA ALA A 210 -15.84 -13.33 -2.56
C ALA A 210 -16.98 -14.07 -1.84
N SER A 211 -16.85 -15.38 -1.63
CA SER A 211 -17.74 -16.18 -0.79
C SER A 211 -17.86 -15.64 0.63
N PHE A 212 -16.72 -15.36 1.28
CA PHE A 212 -16.70 -14.84 2.64
C PHE A 212 -17.43 -13.49 2.76
N LEU A 213 -17.16 -12.55 1.85
CA LEU A 213 -17.79 -11.23 1.84
C LEU A 213 -19.29 -11.29 1.52
N ALA A 214 -19.69 -12.05 0.50
CA ALA A 214 -21.10 -12.18 0.14
C ALA A 214 -21.95 -12.80 1.27
N ILE A 215 -21.37 -13.75 2.02
CA ILE A 215 -22.00 -14.35 3.20
C ILE A 215 -22.04 -13.35 4.35
N SER A 216 -20.97 -12.60 4.61
CA SER A 216 -20.92 -11.64 5.73
C SER A 216 -21.88 -10.46 5.52
N GLN A 217 -22.14 -10.08 4.28
CA GLN A 217 -23.16 -9.10 3.89
C GLN A 217 -24.58 -9.69 3.90
N GLY A 218 -24.75 -11.00 4.11
CA GLY A 218 -26.06 -11.66 4.10
C GLY A 218 -26.70 -11.80 2.72
N LYS A 219 -25.96 -11.55 1.64
CA LYS A 219 -26.44 -11.65 0.25
C LYS A 219 -26.40 -13.08 -0.29
N VAL A 220 -25.54 -13.94 0.26
CA VAL A 220 -25.40 -15.35 -0.12
C VAL A 220 -25.48 -16.24 1.12
N PRO A 221 -26.15 -17.41 1.05
CA PRO A 221 -26.32 -18.27 2.20
C PRO A 221 -25.04 -19.06 2.53
N GLN A 222 -24.88 -19.49 3.79
CA GLN A 222 -23.65 -20.12 4.30
C GLN A 222 -23.30 -21.45 3.59
N GLU A 223 -24.29 -22.10 2.99
CA GLU A 223 -24.18 -23.29 2.16
C GLU A 223 -23.12 -23.10 1.05
N ASN A 224 -22.93 -21.87 0.56
CA ASN A 224 -21.86 -21.56 -0.38
C ASN A 224 -20.48 -21.92 0.15
N TRP A 225 -20.17 -21.56 1.41
CA TRP A 225 -18.88 -21.88 2.02
C TRP A 225 -18.68 -23.39 2.15
N PHE A 226 -19.74 -24.13 2.44
CA PHE A 226 -19.68 -25.59 2.58
C PHE A 226 -19.63 -26.33 1.24
N ALA A 227 -20.19 -25.75 0.18
CA ALA A 227 -20.10 -26.28 -1.18
C ALA A 227 -18.67 -26.24 -1.75
N LEU A 228 -17.81 -25.32 -1.27
CA LEU A 228 -16.40 -25.25 -1.68
C LEU A 228 -15.66 -26.57 -1.37
N GLY A 229 -15.00 -27.12 -2.38
CA GLY A 229 -14.27 -28.38 -2.36
C GLY A 229 -13.08 -28.35 -1.41
N ARG A 230 -12.94 -29.43 -0.63
CA ARG A 230 -11.90 -29.61 0.40
C ARG A 230 -10.96 -30.77 0.12
N ARG A 231 -10.63 -30.98 -1.16
CA ARG A 231 -9.75 -32.07 -1.56
C ARG A 231 -8.35 -31.83 -1.00
N LEU A 232 -7.78 -32.84 -0.36
CA LEU A 232 -6.48 -32.77 0.29
C LEU A 232 -5.43 -33.55 -0.50
N THR A 233 -4.20 -33.07 -0.43
CA THR A 233 -2.99 -33.76 -0.86
C THR A 233 -2.02 -33.82 0.32
N ASN A 234 -1.14 -34.81 0.31
CA ASN A 234 -0.05 -34.90 1.29
C ASN A 234 1.25 -34.48 0.60
N THR A 235 1.83 -33.37 1.06
CA THR A 235 3.04 -32.81 0.47
C THR A 235 3.92 -32.20 1.55
N ALA A 236 5.25 -32.36 1.44
CA ALA A 236 6.21 -31.93 2.45
C ALA A 236 5.87 -32.41 3.89
N GLY A 237 5.21 -33.57 4.03
CA GLY A 237 4.74 -34.09 5.33
C GLY A 237 3.53 -33.36 5.94
N ASN A 238 2.84 -32.50 5.19
CA ASN A 238 1.64 -31.78 5.63
C ASN A 238 0.44 -32.16 4.74
N SER A 239 -0.77 -32.13 5.32
CA SER A 239 -2.01 -32.23 4.56
C SER A 239 -2.42 -30.83 4.11
N VAL A 240 -2.57 -30.63 2.79
CA VAL A 240 -2.79 -29.33 2.17
C VAL A 240 -4.00 -29.42 1.25
N LEU A 241 -4.88 -28.42 1.28
CA LEU A 241 -5.95 -28.30 0.28
C LEU A 241 -5.34 -28.18 -1.13
N LEU A 242 -5.89 -28.89 -2.10
CA LEU A 242 -5.52 -28.71 -3.50
C LEU A 242 -6.20 -27.47 -4.09
N SER A 243 -5.42 -26.61 -4.71
CA SER A 243 -5.91 -25.48 -5.50
C SER A 243 -5.95 -25.82 -6.99
N TRP A 244 -6.37 -24.89 -7.85
CA TRP A 244 -6.44 -25.16 -9.28
C TRP A 244 -5.05 -25.14 -9.90
N SER A 245 -4.33 -24.03 -9.73
CA SER A 245 -3.02 -23.81 -10.34
C SER A 245 -1.87 -24.25 -9.44
N GLY A 246 -2.08 -24.41 -8.13
CA GLY A 246 -1.00 -24.65 -7.17
C GLY A 246 -0.18 -23.38 -6.89
N SER A 247 -0.72 -22.21 -7.24
CA SER A 247 -0.12 -20.90 -7.01
C SER A 247 -0.18 -20.55 -5.53
N MET A 248 0.84 -19.84 -5.03
CA MET A 248 0.81 -19.37 -3.64
C MET A 248 -0.27 -18.31 -3.38
N PHE A 249 -0.59 -17.49 -4.39
CA PHE A 249 -1.62 -16.46 -4.30
C PHE A 249 -3.01 -17.04 -3.95
N GLU A 250 -3.38 -18.17 -4.55
CA GLU A 250 -4.65 -18.87 -4.27
C GLU A 250 -4.82 -19.19 -2.77
N TYR A 251 -3.71 -19.43 -2.06
CA TYR A 251 -3.72 -19.73 -0.61
C TYR A 251 -3.64 -18.47 0.24
N LEU A 252 -2.74 -17.53 -0.11
CA LEU A 252 -2.31 -16.48 0.80
C LEU A 252 -2.99 -15.14 0.60
N MET A 253 -3.38 -14.78 -0.63
CA MET A 253 -4.02 -13.48 -0.89
C MET A 253 -5.27 -13.26 -0.05
N PRO A 254 -6.18 -14.25 0.13
CA PRO A 254 -7.36 -14.04 0.96
C PRO A 254 -7.04 -13.56 2.38
N ASN A 255 -5.89 -13.96 2.95
CA ASN A 255 -5.53 -13.62 4.33
C ASN A 255 -5.12 -12.15 4.52
N LEU A 256 -4.92 -11.38 3.43
CA LEU A 256 -4.67 -9.94 3.52
C LEU A 256 -5.85 -9.18 4.12
N VAL A 257 -7.06 -9.71 3.97
CA VAL A 257 -8.31 -9.07 4.40
C VAL A 257 -9.24 -10.00 5.18
N MET A 258 -9.16 -11.31 4.94
CA MET A 258 -9.95 -12.32 5.64
C MET A 258 -9.21 -12.84 6.87
N PRO A 259 -9.85 -12.93 8.05
CA PRO A 259 -9.24 -13.51 9.23
C PRO A 259 -8.87 -14.99 9.01
N THR A 260 -7.73 -15.40 9.54
CA THR A 260 -7.31 -16.80 9.58
C THR A 260 -7.14 -17.24 11.03
N TYR A 261 -7.57 -18.46 11.35
CA TYR A 261 -7.52 -18.98 12.71
C TYR A 261 -6.60 -20.18 12.80
N ASP A 262 -5.77 -20.21 13.84
CA ASP A 262 -4.82 -21.30 14.08
C ASP A 262 -5.49 -22.67 14.15
N ASN A 263 -4.80 -23.70 13.66
CA ASN A 263 -5.23 -25.09 13.66
C ASN A 263 -6.52 -25.36 12.87
N THR A 264 -6.91 -24.45 11.98
CA THR A 264 -7.97 -24.70 11.00
C THR A 264 -7.41 -25.35 9.74
N LEU A 265 -8.30 -25.93 8.92
CA LEU A 265 -7.91 -26.52 7.65
C LEU A 265 -7.23 -25.52 6.70
N ILE A 266 -7.69 -24.26 6.71
CA ILE A 266 -7.10 -23.18 5.91
C ILE A 266 -5.70 -22.83 6.46
N ASP A 267 -5.56 -22.67 7.77
CA ASP A 267 -4.26 -22.40 8.40
C ASP A 267 -3.23 -23.49 8.09
N HIS A 268 -3.60 -24.76 8.27
CA HIS A 268 -2.75 -25.89 7.92
C HIS A 268 -2.37 -25.90 6.43
N SER A 269 -3.32 -25.58 5.55
CA SER A 269 -3.07 -25.52 4.11
C SER A 269 -2.13 -24.38 3.72
N ASN A 270 -2.28 -23.20 4.33
CA ASN A 270 -1.41 -22.05 4.09
C ASN A 270 0.03 -22.34 4.55
N LYS A 271 0.20 -22.91 5.76
CA LYS A 271 1.51 -23.34 6.27
C LYS A 271 2.12 -24.43 5.40
N GLY A 272 1.31 -25.40 4.95
CA GLY A 272 1.77 -26.50 4.10
C GLY A 272 2.14 -26.06 2.69
N SER A 273 1.41 -25.11 2.08
CA SER A 273 1.74 -24.58 0.75
C SER A 273 3.06 -23.82 0.76
N VAL A 274 3.32 -23.00 1.78
CA VAL A 274 4.61 -22.30 1.99
C VAL A 274 5.75 -23.30 2.17
N LYS A 275 5.60 -24.32 3.02
CA LYS A 275 6.63 -25.36 3.19
C LYS A 275 6.95 -26.08 1.89
N ARG A 276 5.93 -26.41 1.10
CA ARG A 276 6.12 -27.07 -0.19
C ARG A 276 6.81 -26.16 -1.21
N GLN A 277 6.50 -24.86 -1.21
CA GLN A 277 7.21 -23.86 -2.02
C GLN A 277 8.70 -23.79 -1.66
N ILE A 278 9.03 -23.72 -0.37
CA ILE A 278 10.42 -23.73 0.13
C ILE A 278 11.14 -25.01 -0.31
N GLU A 279 10.51 -26.18 -0.13
CA GLU A 279 11.08 -27.46 -0.55
C GLU A 279 11.34 -27.50 -2.05
N TYR A 280 10.39 -27.02 -2.87
CA TYR A 280 10.54 -27.00 -4.32
C TYR A 280 11.64 -26.04 -4.77
N GLY A 281 11.74 -24.84 -4.19
CA GLY A 281 12.83 -23.91 -4.48
C GLY A 281 14.21 -24.53 -4.20
N ARG A 282 14.34 -25.27 -3.08
CA ARG A 282 15.57 -26.03 -2.76
C ARG A 282 15.86 -27.13 -3.79
N GLN A 283 14.85 -27.88 -4.23
CA GLN A 283 14.99 -28.91 -5.27
C GLN A 283 15.49 -28.30 -6.60
N GLN A 284 15.03 -27.10 -6.95
CA GLN A 284 15.41 -26.38 -8.16
C GLN A 284 16.70 -25.55 -8.02
N GLY A 285 17.24 -25.39 -6.81
CA GLY A 285 18.41 -24.55 -6.56
C GLY A 285 18.18 -23.05 -6.80
N THR A 286 16.93 -22.59 -6.63
CA THR A 286 16.50 -21.21 -6.89
C THR A 286 15.79 -20.62 -5.67
N PRO A 287 15.59 -19.29 -5.60
CA PRO A 287 14.61 -18.72 -4.68
C PRO A 287 13.23 -19.35 -4.89
N TRP A 288 12.37 -19.34 -3.88
CA TRP A 288 10.99 -19.80 -3.99
C TRP A 288 10.02 -18.63 -4.10
N GLY A 289 8.75 -18.90 -4.42
CA GLY A 289 7.78 -17.84 -4.71
C GLY A 289 6.95 -18.07 -5.97
N ILE A 290 6.57 -19.31 -6.32
CA ILE A 290 5.83 -19.55 -7.56
C ILE A 290 4.38 -19.11 -7.39
N SER A 291 3.92 -18.22 -8.27
CA SER A 291 2.57 -17.67 -8.28
C SER A 291 2.23 -17.17 -9.68
N GLU A 292 0.99 -16.77 -9.94
CA GLU A 292 0.62 -16.14 -11.21
C GLU A 292 1.43 -14.85 -11.44
N SER A 293 2.03 -14.70 -12.62
CA SER A 293 2.89 -13.56 -12.97
C SER A 293 3.14 -13.46 -14.47
N CYS A 294 3.76 -12.36 -14.89
CA CYS A 294 4.35 -12.24 -16.22
C CYS A 294 5.60 -13.14 -16.37
N TYR A 295 5.93 -13.55 -17.60
CA TYR A 295 7.06 -14.45 -17.87
C TYR A 295 7.72 -14.14 -19.23
N ASN A 296 8.82 -14.83 -19.58
CA ASN A 296 9.64 -14.52 -20.77
C ASN A 296 8.99 -14.98 -22.10
N VAL A 297 7.78 -14.51 -22.37
CA VAL A 297 7.09 -14.59 -23.65
C VAL A 297 6.43 -13.24 -23.86
N VAL A 298 6.53 -12.70 -25.09
CA VAL A 298 5.93 -11.41 -25.44
C VAL A 298 4.90 -11.56 -26.56
N ASP A 299 3.91 -10.68 -26.60
CA ASP A 299 3.00 -10.54 -27.74
C ASP A 299 3.63 -9.76 -28.90
N ALA A 300 2.83 -9.51 -29.95
CA ALA A 300 3.24 -8.71 -31.11
C ALA A 300 3.59 -7.24 -30.77
N HIS A 301 3.19 -6.74 -29.60
CA HIS A 301 3.48 -5.40 -29.10
C HIS A 301 4.64 -5.38 -28.10
N LEU A 302 5.34 -6.50 -27.91
CA LEU A 302 6.44 -6.67 -26.95
C LEU A 302 6.00 -6.58 -25.48
N ASN A 303 4.72 -6.80 -25.19
CA ASN A 303 4.26 -6.90 -23.79
C ASN A 303 4.48 -8.32 -23.29
N TYR A 304 5.10 -8.46 -22.12
CA TYR A 304 5.21 -9.75 -21.44
C TYR A 304 3.82 -10.35 -21.19
N GLN A 305 3.69 -11.64 -21.46
CA GLN A 305 2.47 -12.39 -21.27
C GLN A 305 2.33 -12.83 -19.82
N TYR A 306 1.08 -12.92 -19.35
CA TYR A 306 0.73 -13.32 -17.99
C TYR A 306 0.12 -14.71 -17.97
N ARG A 307 0.47 -15.53 -16.98
CA ARG A 307 -0.12 -16.86 -16.81
C ARG A 307 -0.05 -17.32 -15.36
N ALA A 308 -0.89 -18.30 -15.04
CA ALA A 308 -0.82 -19.02 -13.78
C ALA A 308 0.27 -20.10 -13.73
N PHE A 309 1.17 -19.95 -12.74
CA PHE A 309 2.21 -20.89 -12.35
C PHE A 309 1.93 -21.43 -10.95
N GLY A 310 2.39 -22.65 -10.68
CA GLY A 310 2.26 -23.23 -9.35
C GLY A 310 3.19 -24.40 -9.14
N VAL A 311 3.30 -24.85 -7.89
CA VAL A 311 4.23 -25.92 -7.52
C VAL A 311 3.61 -27.28 -7.80
N PRO A 312 4.36 -28.23 -8.41
CA PRO A 312 3.90 -29.61 -8.57
C PRO A 312 3.46 -30.23 -7.24
N GLY A 313 2.27 -30.82 -7.25
CA GLY A 313 1.66 -31.46 -6.08
C GLY A 313 0.70 -30.57 -5.29
N LEU A 314 0.59 -29.27 -5.60
CA LEU A 314 -0.39 -28.36 -4.99
C LEU A 314 -1.60 -28.04 -5.87
N GLY A 315 -1.53 -28.25 -7.18
CA GLY A 315 -2.61 -27.92 -8.12
C GLY A 315 -3.19 -29.12 -8.87
N PHE A 316 -4.44 -29.00 -9.32
CA PHE A 316 -5.08 -29.95 -10.24
C PHE A 316 -4.55 -29.85 -11.67
N LYS A 317 -4.11 -28.65 -12.08
CA LYS A 317 -3.59 -28.39 -13.42
C LYS A 317 -2.42 -29.33 -13.72
N ARG A 318 -2.45 -29.96 -14.89
CA ARG A 318 -1.35 -30.80 -15.39
C ARG A 318 -0.20 -29.91 -15.90
N GLY A 319 1.03 -30.42 -15.86
CA GLY A 319 2.19 -29.73 -16.42
C GLY A 319 2.77 -28.63 -15.53
N LEU A 320 2.40 -28.56 -14.24
CA LEU A 320 2.94 -27.54 -13.33
C LEU A 320 4.46 -27.57 -13.15
N GLY A 321 5.12 -28.68 -13.50
CA GLY A 321 6.57 -28.79 -13.47
C GLY A 321 7.27 -28.38 -14.77
N GLU A 322 6.54 -28.00 -15.81
CA GLU A 322 7.10 -27.62 -17.11
C GLU A 322 7.67 -26.19 -17.11
N ASP A 323 7.09 -25.33 -16.28
CA ASP A 323 7.46 -23.93 -16.13
C ASP A 323 8.05 -23.68 -14.74
N HIS A 324 9.10 -22.88 -14.66
CA HIS A 324 9.71 -22.46 -13.40
C HIS A 324 9.88 -20.94 -13.38
N VAL A 325 8.88 -20.25 -12.82
CA VAL A 325 8.84 -18.78 -12.74
C VAL A 325 8.62 -18.39 -11.28
N ILE A 326 9.55 -17.60 -10.75
CA ILE A 326 9.48 -17.08 -9.38
C ILE A 326 8.85 -15.69 -9.43
N ALA A 327 7.77 -15.49 -8.69
CA ALA A 327 7.10 -14.21 -8.51
C ALA A 327 7.39 -13.69 -7.09
N PRO A 328 8.31 -12.71 -6.93
CA PRO A 328 8.77 -12.28 -5.61
C PRO A 328 7.66 -11.85 -4.64
N TYR A 329 6.56 -11.27 -5.15
CA TYR A 329 5.40 -10.87 -4.33
C TYR A 329 4.79 -12.05 -3.54
N ALA A 330 4.89 -13.28 -4.05
CA ALA A 330 4.41 -14.47 -3.39
C ALA A 330 5.16 -14.74 -2.08
N THR A 331 6.49 -14.57 -2.11
CA THR A 331 7.33 -14.63 -0.91
C THR A 331 7.02 -13.50 0.06
N VAL A 332 6.72 -12.30 -0.44
CA VAL A 332 6.29 -11.18 0.41
C VAL A 332 5.00 -11.54 1.17
N MET A 333 4.00 -12.14 0.49
CA MET A 333 2.79 -12.62 1.18
C MET A 333 3.08 -13.71 2.20
N ALA A 334 4.10 -14.55 1.97
CA ALA A 334 4.50 -15.60 2.91
C ALA A 334 5.05 -15.07 4.24
N LEU A 335 5.40 -13.77 4.34
CA LEU A 335 5.72 -13.12 5.62
C LEU A 335 4.57 -13.22 6.63
N MET A 336 3.32 -13.33 6.18
CA MET A 336 2.15 -13.52 7.05
C MET A 336 2.10 -14.92 7.69
N ILE A 337 2.82 -15.89 7.14
CA ILE A 337 2.71 -17.31 7.49
C ILE A 337 3.97 -17.82 8.17
N ASP A 338 5.13 -17.60 7.54
CA ASP A 338 6.44 -18.01 8.05
C ASP A 338 7.46 -16.89 7.79
N PRO A 339 7.53 -15.89 8.70
CA PRO A 339 8.29 -14.65 8.48
C PRO A 339 9.77 -14.87 8.23
N GLN A 340 10.41 -15.79 8.97
CA GLN A 340 11.86 -15.95 8.94
C GLN A 340 12.36 -16.51 7.60
N PRO A 341 11.84 -17.65 7.08
CA PRO A 341 12.24 -18.14 5.76
C PRO A 341 11.84 -17.22 4.61
N ALA A 342 10.70 -16.51 4.74
CA ALA A 342 10.28 -15.54 3.74
C ALA A 342 11.25 -14.36 3.66
N TYR A 343 11.67 -13.82 4.82
CA TYR A 343 12.67 -12.75 4.90
C TYR A 343 14.02 -13.20 4.31
N GLU A 344 14.52 -14.38 4.68
CA GLU A 344 15.77 -14.93 4.13
C GLU A 344 15.71 -15.10 2.60
N ASN A 345 14.55 -15.51 2.08
CA ASN A 345 14.36 -15.65 0.63
C ASN A 345 14.29 -14.29 -0.08
N ILE A 346 13.71 -13.27 0.56
CA ILE A 346 13.75 -11.89 0.06
C ILE A 346 15.18 -11.37 0.03
N GLU A 347 15.96 -11.52 1.10
CA GLU A 347 17.38 -11.14 1.13
C GLU A 347 18.17 -11.86 0.02
N LEU A 348 17.89 -13.15 -0.21
CA LEU A 348 18.50 -13.90 -1.31
C LEU A 348 18.13 -13.30 -2.68
N MET A 349 16.86 -12.96 -2.93
CA MET A 349 16.42 -12.33 -4.18
C MET A 349 17.05 -10.94 -4.39
N VAL A 350 17.15 -10.13 -3.33
CA VAL A 350 17.83 -8.84 -3.34
C VAL A 350 19.32 -9.01 -3.66
N SER A 351 20.00 -9.95 -2.99
CA SER A 351 21.42 -10.22 -3.26
C SER A 351 21.71 -10.68 -4.70
N LYS A 352 20.69 -11.21 -5.39
CA LYS A 352 20.72 -11.61 -6.81
C LYS A 352 20.31 -10.50 -7.78
N GLY A 353 19.96 -9.31 -7.29
CA GLY A 353 19.56 -8.17 -8.11
C GLY A 353 18.13 -8.24 -8.66
N TYR A 354 17.22 -8.96 -7.98
CA TYR A 354 15.82 -9.07 -8.40
C TYR A 354 14.94 -7.92 -7.88
N GLU A 355 15.54 -6.76 -7.67
CA GLU A 355 14.86 -5.54 -7.23
C GLU A 355 15.21 -4.36 -8.13
N GLY A 356 14.32 -3.37 -8.14
CA GLY A 356 14.52 -2.08 -8.75
C GLY A 356 13.85 -0.98 -7.94
N LYS A 357 13.61 0.15 -8.60
CA LYS A 357 13.12 1.39 -7.99
C LYS A 357 11.85 1.24 -7.15
N TYR A 358 10.97 0.29 -7.50
CA TYR A 358 9.67 0.10 -6.85
C TYR A 358 9.62 -1.18 -6.00
N GLY A 359 10.77 -1.75 -5.65
CA GLY A 359 10.89 -3.00 -4.90
C GLY A 359 11.27 -4.17 -5.80
N LEU A 360 10.93 -5.39 -5.37
CA LEU A 360 11.19 -6.61 -6.13
C LEU A 360 10.49 -6.56 -7.49
N TYR A 361 11.13 -7.08 -8.53
CA TYR A 361 10.55 -7.14 -9.87
C TYR A 361 9.35 -8.11 -9.95
N GLU A 362 8.58 -8.00 -11.04
CA GLU A 362 7.39 -8.80 -11.32
C GLU A 362 7.67 -10.31 -11.22
N SER A 363 8.72 -10.78 -11.90
CA SER A 363 9.12 -12.19 -11.84
C SER A 363 10.55 -12.43 -12.31
N VAL A 364 11.03 -13.65 -12.07
CA VAL A 364 12.25 -14.21 -12.66
C VAL A 364 11.90 -15.55 -13.29
N ASP A 365 12.08 -15.66 -14.61
CA ASP A 365 11.80 -16.87 -15.37
C ASP A 365 13.08 -17.70 -15.52
N PHE A 366 13.05 -18.94 -15.05
CA PHE A 366 14.13 -19.91 -15.09
C PHE A 366 13.86 -21.05 -16.10
N THR A 367 12.82 -20.91 -16.90
CA THR A 367 12.34 -22.00 -17.75
C THR A 367 13.28 -22.21 -18.94
N ALA A 368 13.99 -23.34 -18.95
CA ALA A 368 15.08 -23.62 -19.88
C ALA A 368 14.69 -23.48 -21.37
N SER A 369 13.46 -23.84 -21.74
CA SER A 369 12.95 -23.75 -23.12
C SER A 369 12.75 -22.29 -23.60
N ARG A 370 12.74 -21.33 -22.68
CA ARG A 370 12.58 -19.89 -22.95
C ARG A 370 13.88 -19.10 -22.81
N MET A 371 14.99 -19.75 -22.46
CA MET A 371 16.25 -19.04 -22.23
C MET A 371 17.00 -18.76 -23.53
N PRO A 372 17.47 -17.52 -23.76
CA PRO A 372 18.50 -17.25 -24.75
C PRO A 372 19.76 -18.07 -24.48
N ARG A 373 20.57 -18.34 -25.51
CA ARG A 373 21.81 -19.11 -25.36
C ARG A 373 22.74 -18.46 -24.34
N GLY A 374 23.15 -19.23 -23.34
CA GLY A 374 24.10 -18.80 -22.31
C GLY A 374 23.46 -18.03 -21.14
N GLN A 375 22.13 -17.95 -21.07
CA GLN A 375 21.41 -17.39 -19.94
C GLN A 375 20.68 -18.49 -19.18
N GLU A 376 20.68 -18.38 -17.85
CA GLU A 376 20.02 -19.33 -16.94
C GLU A 376 18.70 -18.79 -16.38
N GLN A 377 18.47 -17.48 -16.52
CA GLN A 377 17.30 -16.79 -16.01
C GLN A 377 17.07 -15.48 -16.77
N ILE A 378 15.82 -15.00 -16.77
CA ILE A 378 15.44 -13.66 -17.24
C ILE A 378 14.65 -12.96 -16.14
N ILE A 379 15.04 -11.72 -15.82
CA ILE A 379 14.27 -10.85 -14.93
C ILE A 379 13.20 -10.13 -15.76
N ILE A 380 11.94 -10.21 -15.32
CA ILE A 380 10.80 -9.60 -15.98
C ILE A 380 10.46 -8.30 -15.26
N GLN A 381 10.41 -7.22 -16.04
CA GLN A 381 10.07 -5.88 -15.58
C GLN A 381 8.92 -5.39 -16.47
N THR A 382 7.84 -4.93 -15.85
CA THR A 382 6.61 -4.48 -16.54
C THR A 382 6.42 -2.98 -16.45
#